data_AF-A0A7J9R2P1-F1
#
_entry.id   AF-A0A7J9R2P1-F1
#
_cell.length_a   1.000
_cell.length_b   1.000
_cell.length_c   1.000
_cell.angle_alpha   90.00
_cell.angle_beta   90.00
_cell.angle_gamma   90.00
#
_symmetry.space_group_name_H-M   'P 1'
#
loop_
_entity.id
_entity.type
_entity.pdbx_description
1 polymer ?
#
loop_
_entity_poly.entity_id
_entity_poly.type
_entity_poly.pdbx_seq_one_letter_code
_entity_poly.pdbx_strand_id
1 'polypeptide(L)'
;LSEVKEILGKVDPEEMDQIQRWTYDYVSKFVTIDPKEAKDMKKQLMKECELTEEEAVEIVNIRPTSLAELRSFTFGWKKLILAETLEKMLNILKGHS
;
A
#
# COMPACT_ATOMS: atom_id res chain seq x y z
N LEU A 1 4.58 0.18 2.86
CA LEU A 1 5.13 -0.39 4.11
C LEU A 1 6.05 -1.58 3.84
N SER A 2 5.64 -2.56 3.04
CA SER A 2 6.45 -3.76 2.76
C SER A 2 7.81 -3.47 2.14
N GLU A 3 7.88 -2.50 1.22
CA GLU A 3 9.15 -2.05 0.63
C GLU A 3 10.11 -1.49 1.70
N VAL A 4 9.58 -0.75 2.69
CA VAL A 4 10.38 -0.21 3.80
C VAL A 4 10.92 -1.34 4.68
N LYS A 5 10.09 -2.34 4.98
CA LYS A 5 10.52 -3.55 5.72
C LYS A 5 11.62 -4.29 4.96
N GLU A 6 11.50 -4.40 3.63
CA GLU A 6 12.50 -5.04 2.78
C GLU A 6 13.84 -4.29 2.80
N ILE A 7 13.81 -2.96 2.76
CA ILE A 7 15.00 -2.11 2.74
C ILE A 7 15.70 -2.14 4.11
N LEU A 8 14.95 -1.87 5.19
CA LEU A 8 15.52 -1.82 6.53
C LEU A 8 15.93 -3.21 7.03
N GLY A 9 15.25 -4.28 6.62
CA GLY A 9 15.62 -5.65 6.97
C GLY A 9 16.97 -6.13 6.40
N LYS A 10 17.59 -5.36 5.50
CA LYS A 10 18.93 -5.62 4.96
C LYS A 10 20.05 -4.91 5.75
N VAL A 11 19.68 -4.04 6.69
CA VAL A 11 20.61 -3.26 7.52
C VAL A 11 20.76 -3.96 8.87
N ASP A 12 21.99 -4.02 9.38
CA ASP A 12 22.23 -4.52 10.74
C ASP A 12 21.53 -3.59 11.76
N PRO A 13 20.68 -4.11 12.66
CA PRO A 13 20.04 -3.31 13.69
C PRO A 13 21.02 -2.50 14.56
N GLU A 14 22.26 -2.96 14.74
CA GLU A 14 23.28 -2.23 15.51
C GLU A 14 23.70 -0.93 14.81
N GLU A 15 23.70 -0.92 13.49
CA GLU A 15 24.06 0.23 12.63
C GLU A 15 22.90 1.22 12.42
N MET A 16 21.67 0.86 12.82
CA MET A 16 20.51 1.73 12.66
C MET A 16 20.45 2.84 13.72
N ASP A 17 20.09 4.05 13.28
CA ASP A 17 19.70 5.13 14.18
C ASP A 17 18.33 4.89 14.85
N GLN A 18 17.97 5.74 15.82
CA GLN A 18 16.73 5.58 16.59
C GLN A 18 15.45 5.65 15.72
N ILE A 19 15.43 6.52 14.70
CA ILE A 19 14.28 6.68 13.81
C ILE A 19 14.15 5.45 12.90
N GLN A 20 15.27 4.95 12.38
CA GLN A 20 15.32 3.73 11.58
C GLN A 20 14.87 2.51 12.38
N ARG A 21 15.33 2.34 13.63
CA ARG A 21 14.89 1.25 14.51
C ARG A 21 13.39 1.29 14.78
N TRP A 22 12.84 2.45 15.15
CA TRP A 22 11.40 2.59 15.39
C TRP A 22 10.58 2.35 14.12
N THR A 23 11.07 2.83 12.98
CA THR A 23 10.43 2.58 11.69
C THR A 23 10.46 1.09 11.37
N TYR A 24 11.59 0.42 11.56
CA TYR A 24 11.74 -1.01 11.31
C TYR A 24 10.85 -1.85 12.24
N ASP A 25 10.78 -1.51 13.52
CA ASP A 25 9.88 -2.15 14.49
C ASP A 25 8.41 -2.00 14.09
N TYR A 26 8.02 -0.81 13.64
CA TYR A 26 6.66 -0.55 13.18
C TYR A 26 6.34 -1.39 11.93
N VAL A 27 7.14 -1.29 10.87
CA VAL A 27 6.86 -2.02 9.62
C VAL A 27 6.98 -3.53 9.81
N SER A 28 7.82 -4.01 10.72
CA SER A 28 7.94 -5.44 11.03
C SER A 28 6.65 -6.01 11.63
N LYS A 29 5.93 -5.22 12.44
CA LYS A 29 4.66 -5.60 13.09
C LYS A 29 3.45 -5.45 12.18
N PHE A 30 3.40 -4.43 11.33
CA PHE A 30 2.18 -4.06 10.59
C PHE A 30 2.19 -4.49 9.12
N VAL A 31 3.32 -4.88 8.55
CA VAL A 31 3.36 -5.39 7.17
C VAL A 31 2.72 -6.77 7.08
N THR A 32 1.68 -6.88 6.24
CA THR A 32 0.92 -8.10 5.99
C THR A 32 1.06 -8.64 4.56
N ILE A 33 1.80 -7.95 3.68
CA ILE A 33 1.95 -8.27 2.25
C ILE A 33 3.42 -8.34 1.86
N ASP A 34 3.77 -9.27 0.98
CA ASP A 34 5.12 -9.42 0.44
C ASP A 34 5.56 -8.15 -0.33
N PRO A 35 6.84 -7.72 -0.26
CA PRO A 35 7.31 -6.52 -0.96
C PRO A 35 7.16 -6.59 -2.48
N LYS A 36 7.32 -7.76 -3.11
CA LYS A 36 7.17 -7.91 -4.55
C LYS A 36 5.70 -7.78 -4.94
N GLU A 37 4.83 -8.47 -4.21
CA GLU A 37 3.38 -8.40 -4.40
C GLU A 37 2.85 -6.96 -4.23
N ALA A 38 3.31 -6.26 -3.18
CA ALA A 38 2.99 -4.85 -2.95
C ALA A 38 3.42 -3.95 -4.12
N LYS A 39 4.63 -4.17 -4.68
CA LYS A 39 5.14 -3.42 -5.83
C LYS A 39 4.32 -3.68 -7.10
N ASP A 40 3.92 -4.92 -7.32
CA ASP A 40 3.13 -5.30 -8.49
C ASP A 40 1.69 -4.76 -8.39
N MET A 41 1.06 -4.87 -7.21
CA MET A 41 -0.23 -4.25 -6.91
C MET A 41 -0.20 -2.73 -7.11
N LYS A 42 0.83 -2.04 -6.59
CA LYS A 42 1.01 -0.58 -6.77
C LYS A 42 1.04 -0.21 -8.25
N LYS A 43 1.85 -0.91 -9.06
CA LYS A 43 1.96 -0.66 -10.50
C LYS A 43 0.65 -0.88 -11.23
N GLN A 44 -0.10 -1.93 -10.87
CA GLN A 44 -1.41 -2.19 -11.47
C GLN A 44 -2.40 -1.08 -11.14
N LEU A 45 -2.50 -0.67 -9.87
CA LEU A 45 -3.39 0.42 -9.47
C LEU A 45 -3.06 1.73 -10.21
N MET A 46 -1.78 2.08 -10.35
CA MET A 46 -1.38 3.27 -11.11
C MET A 46 -1.75 3.17 -12.59
N LYS A 47 -1.46 2.03 -13.23
CA LYS A 47 -1.67 1.84 -14.67
C LYS A 47 -3.14 1.67 -15.04
N GLU A 48 -3.88 0.93 -14.23
CA GLU A 48 -5.21 0.44 -14.56
C GLU A 48 -6.34 1.27 -13.94
N CYS A 49 -6.05 2.02 -12.88
CA CYS A 49 -7.02 2.86 -12.17
C CYS A 49 -6.60 4.35 -12.15
N GLU A 50 -5.56 4.72 -12.90
CA GLU A 50 -5.06 6.10 -13.03
C GLU A 50 -4.77 6.77 -11.68
N LEU A 51 -4.29 5.98 -10.72
CA LEU A 51 -3.87 6.50 -9.43
C LEU A 51 -2.48 7.13 -9.53
N THR A 52 -2.26 8.18 -8.77
CA THR A 52 -0.91 8.66 -8.50
C THR A 52 -0.14 7.62 -7.68
N GLU A 53 1.18 7.75 -7.62
CA GLU A 53 1.98 6.85 -6.79
C GLU A 53 1.58 6.94 -5.31
N GLU A 54 1.31 8.15 -4.79
CA GLU A 54 0.91 8.36 -3.40
C GLU A 54 -0.42 7.66 -3.07
N GLU A 55 -1.42 7.81 -3.94
CA GLU A 55 -2.73 7.17 -3.81
C GLU A 55 -2.60 5.64 -3.88
N ALA A 56 -1.81 5.11 -4.81
CA ALA A 56 -1.58 3.68 -4.92
C ALA A 56 -0.85 3.13 -3.69
N VAL A 57 0.15 3.83 -3.16
CA VAL A 57 0.86 3.46 -1.92
C VAL A 57 -0.11 3.45 -0.74
N GLU A 58 -0.98 4.45 -0.62
CA GLU A 58 -1.99 4.51 0.43
C GLU A 58 -2.91 3.27 0.38
N ILE A 59 -3.47 2.97 -0.79
CA ILE A 59 -4.36 1.81 -0.98
C ILE A 59 -3.66 0.48 -0.69
N VAL A 60 -2.42 0.29 -1.16
CA VAL A 60 -1.63 -0.92 -0.91
C VAL A 60 -1.35 -1.11 0.57
N ASN A 61 -1.08 -0.03 1.32
CA ASN A 61 -0.80 -0.12 2.76
C ASN A 61 -2.05 -0.41 3.58
N ILE A 62 -3.19 0.17 3.19
CA ILE A 62 -4.45 0.08 3.93
C ILE A 62 -5.17 -1.24 3.62
N ARG A 63 -5.04 -1.75 2.40
CA ARG A 63 -5.68 -2.99 1.92
C ARG A 63 -7.18 -3.07 2.20
N PRO A 64 -7.98 -2.13 1.66
CA PRO A 64 -9.42 -2.19 1.85
C PRO A 64 -10.02 -3.46 1.21
N THR A 65 -10.96 -4.08 1.91
CA THR A 65 -11.60 -5.35 1.55
C THR A 65 -13.02 -5.16 1.03
N SER A 66 -13.55 -3.94 1.11
CA SER A 66 -14.89 -3.59 0.66
C SER A 66 -14.93 -2.25 -0.09
N LEU A 67 -15.98 -2.04 -0.89
CA LEU A 67 -16.24 -0.76 -1.55
C LEU A 67 -16.48 0.38 -0.54
N ALA A 68 -17.01 0.07 0.64
CA ALA A 68 -17.25 1.08 1.67
C ALA A 68 -15.93 1.61 2.25
N GLU A 69 -14.98 0.71 2.51
CA GLU A 69 -13.62 1.08 2.93
C GLU A 69 -12.92 1.89 1.84
N LEU A 70 -12.91 1.41 0.58
CA LEU A 70 -12.34 2.15 -0.55
C LEU A 70 -12.90 3.56 -0.68
N ARG A 71 -14.22 3.73 -0.60
CA ARG A 71 -14.85 5.07 -0.63
C ARG A 71 -14.36 5.96 0.51
N SER A 72 -14.14 5.39 1.70
CA SER A 72 -13.70 6.14 2.87
C SER A 72 -12.29 6.72 2.68
N PHE A 73 -11.37 5.96 2.05
CA PHE A 73 -10.01 6.42 1.77
C PHE A 73 -9.94 7.35 0.56
N THR A 74 -10.63 7.00 -0.53
CA THR A 74 -10.63 7.81 -1.76
C THR A 74 -11.33 9.17 -1.60
N PHE A 75 -12.23 9.34 -0.64
CA PHE A 75 -12.91 10.61 -0.38
C PHE A 75 -11.95 11.78 -0.09
N GLY A 76 -10.78 11.50 0.49
CA GLY A 76 -9.76 12.51 0.80
C GLY A 76 -9.05 13.10 -0.43
N TRP A 77 -9.12 12.44 -1.59
CA TRP A 77 -8.32 12.78 -2.77
C TRP A 77 -8.88 13.95 -3.60
N LYS A 78 -10.01 14.53 -3.20
CA LYS A 78 -10.66 15.68 -3.86
C LYS A 78 -10.87 15.49 -5.37
N LYS A 79 -11.00 14.23 -5.84
CA LYS A 79 -11.26 13.87 -7.23
C LYS A 79 -12.46 12.93 -7.34
N LEU A 80 -13.18 13.02 -8.46
CA LEU A 80 -14.28 12.10 -8.74
C LEU A 80 -13.71 10.74 -9.15
N ILE A 81 -14.02 9.70 -8.39
CA ILE A 81 -13.73 8.32 -8.79
C ILE A 81 -15.03 7.62 -9.17
N LEU A 82 -15.07 7.09 -10.39
CA LEU A 82 -16.22 6.36 -10.89
C LEU A 82 -16.39 5.03 -10.16
N ALA A 83 -17.63 4.55 -10.07
CA ALA A 83 -17.94 3.28 -9.42
C ALA A 83 -17.17 2.10 -10.05
N GLU A 84 -17.04 2.10 -11.38
CA GLU A 84 -16.28 1.09 -12.12
C GLU A 84 -14.79 1.07 -11.73
N THR A 85 -14.19 2.24 -11.49
CA THR A 85 -12.80 2.35 -11.04
C THR A 85 -12.64 1.78 -9.64
N LEU A 86 -13.57 2.08 -8.71
CA LEU A 86 -13.57 1.52 -7.36
C LEU A 86 -13.72 -0.01 -7.36
N GLU A 87 -14.61 -0.54 -8.21
CA GLU A 87 -14.76 -2.00 -8.37
C GLU A 87 -13.50 -2.63 -8.94
N LYS A 88 -12.88 -1.99 -9.94
CA LYS A 88 -11.60 -2.45 -10.51
C LYS A 88 -10.49 -2.46 -9.46
N MET A 89 -10.36 -1.40 -8.66
CA MET A 89 -9.41 -1.34 -7.54
C MET A 89 -9.64 -2.51 -6.57
N LEU A 90 -10.90 -2.76 -6.18
CA LEU A 90 -11.23 -3.85 -5.27
C LEU A 90 -10.87 -5.23 -5.84
N ASN A 91 -11.09 -5.44 -7.14
CA ASN A 91 -10.73 -6.68 -7.81
C ASN A 91 -9.21 -6.89 -7.88
N ILE A 92 -8.44 -5.83 -8.15
CA ILE A 92 -6.97 -5.88 -8.07
C ILE A 92 -6.55 -6.29 -6.67
N LEU A 93 -7.09 -5.64 -5.62
CA LEU A 93 -6.74 -5.96 -4.22
C LEU A 93 -7.02 -7.43 -3.85
N LYS A 94 -8.15 -7.98 -4.30
CA LYS A 94 -8.51 -9.38 -4.09
C LYS A 94 -7.62 -10.38 -4.84
N GLY A 95 -7.04 -9.98 -5.98
CA GLY A 95 -6.13 -10.82 -6.76
C GLY A 95 -4.75 -11.01 -6.12
N HIS A 96 -4.42 -10.18 -5.13
CA HIS A 96 -3.18 -10.17 -4.34
C HIS A 96 -3.49 -10.42 -2.85
N SER A 97 -4.44 -11.33 -2.56
CA SER A 97 -4.90 -11.66 -1.19
C SER A 97 -4.66 -13.11 -0.83
#